data_AF-A0A1F9EWB8-F1
#
_entry.id   AF-A0A1F9EWB8-F1
#
_cell.length_a   1.000
_cell.length_b   1.000
_cell.length_c   1.000
_cell.angle_alpha   90.00
_cell.angle_beta   90.00
_cell.angle_gamma   90.00
#
_symmetry.space_group_name_H-M   'P 1'
#
loop_
_entity.id
_entity.type
_entity.pdbx_description
1 polymer ?
#
loop_
_entity_poly.entity_id
_entity_poly.type
_entity_poly.pdbx_seq_one_letter_code
_entity_poly.pdbx_strand_id
1 'polypeptide(L)'
;MFALIYALVAAALVGVGASFVPFIGPIGAPLPGLIAGVAVYILLVRRVNVRLQRDIGGIQALLMQKNIDGALATLQGIKQRYARWVFMLGAQIDGQIGAIHYMRKEFDAARPYLERAFVRNWDAKLMLACLLSGQVGDRKGKDKKGDLAAVDRLLDRVVKYTPKQGMLWSTWAWLHWSAGDAKRAIEILARGKAALGEADPHLAANLLALQNDKKLKMKGYGESWYAFHLEQHPAVMQAQRGNVRFARR
;
A
#
# COMPACT_ATOMS: atom_id res chain seq x y z
N MET A 1 5.26 -5.68 -17.98
CA MET A 1 5.32 -7.06 -18.48
C MET A 1 6.11 -7.19 -19.78
N PHE A 2 5.87 -6.36 -20.80
CA PHE A 2 6.62 -6.41 -22.07
C PHE A 2 8.14 -6.30 -21.91
N ALA A 3 8.63 -5.40 -21.04
CA ALA A 3 10.07 -5.30 -20.79
C ALA A 3 10.68 -6.62 -20.25
N LEU A 4 9.93 -7.33 -19.38
CA LEU A 4 10.32 -8.63 -18.85
C LEU A 4 10.29 -9.70 -19.95
N ILE A 5 9.26 -9.70 -20.80
CA ILE A 5 9.14 -10.64 -21.92
C ILE A 5 10.30 -10.44 -22.91
N TYR A 6 10.59 -9.20 -23.32
CA TYR A 6 11.70 -8.90 -24.22
C TYR A 6 13.06 -9.28 -23.61
N ALA A 7 13.24 -9.08 -22.31
CA ALA A 7 14.44 -9.51 -21.60
C ALA A 7 14.60 -11.04 -21.59
N LEU A 8 13.52 -11.78 -21.34
CA LEU A 8 13.53 -13.24 -21.37
C LEU A 8 13.78 -13.79 -22.79
N VAL A 9 13.19 -13.17 -23.81
CA VAL A 9 13.44 -13.52 -25.22
C VAL A 9 14.89 -13.24 -25.59
N ALA A 10 15.44 -12.08 -25.21
CA ALA A 10 16.85 -11.76 -25.44
C ALA A 10 17.78 -12.75 -24.72
N ALA A 11 17.46 -13.12 -23.48
CA ALA A 11 18.22 -14.12 -22.73
C ALA A 11 18.23 -15.49 -23.41
N ALA A 12 17.07 -15.94 -23.89
CA ALA A 12 16.93 -17.20 -24.59
C ALA A 12 17.70 -17.20 -25.92
N LEU A 13 17.57 -16.14 -26.74
CA LEU A 13 18.25 -16.04 -28.03
C LEU A 13 19.77 -16.01 -27.87
N VAL A 14 20.29 -15.22 -26.92
CA VAL A 14 21.74 -15.14 -26.67
C VAL A 14 22.26 -16.43 -26.04
N GLY A 15 21.49 -17.06 -25.14
CA GLY A 15 21.86 -18.34 -24.54
C GLY A 15 21.93 -19.48 -25.57
N VAL A 16 20.94 -19.56 -26.46
CA VAL A 16 20.94 -20.53 -27.57
C VAL A 16 22.10 -20.26 -28.53
N GLY A 17 22.33 -19.01 -28.92
CA GLY A 17 23.47 -18.64 -29.78
C GLY A 17 24.83 -19.00 -29.15
N ALA A 18 24.99 -18.74 -27.84
CA ALA A 18 26.21 -19.06 -27.11
C ALA A 18 26.48 -20.57 -27.00
N SER A 19 25.43 -21.41 -27.06
CA SER A 19 25.58 -22.87 -27.04
C SER A 19 26.24 -23.45 -28.30
N PHE A 20 26.20 -22.71 -29.41
CA PHE A 20 26.89 -23.08 -30.66
C PHE A 20 28.34 -22.57 -30.70
N VAL A 21 28.82 -21.88 -29.67
CA VAL A 21 30.21 -21.38 -29.61
C VAL A 21 31.11 -22.46 -28.99
N PRO A 22 32.13 -22.96 -29.73
CA PRO A 22 32.92 -24.13 -29.32
C PRO A 22 33.64 -23.99 -27.97
N PHE A 23 34.01 -22.76 -27.58
CA PHE A 23 34.75 -22.49 -26.35
C PHE A 23 33.85 -22.30 -25.11
N ILE A 24 32.56 -22.04 -25.29
CA ILE A 24 31.61 -21.74 -24.19
C ILE A 24 30.92 -23.02 -23.71
N GLY A 25 30.63 -23.94 -24.65
CA GLY A 25 29.95 -25.20 -24.36
C GLY A 25 28.52 -25.03 -23.82
N PRO A 26 27.75 -26.14 -23.72
CA PRO A 26 26.33 -26.08 -23.30
C PRO A 26 26.14 -25.61 -21.84
N ILE A 27 27.13 -25.85 -20.98
CA ILE A 27 27.11 -25.49 -19.56
C ILE A 27 27.45 -24.00 -19.34
N GLY A 28 28.29 -23.40 -20.21
CA GLY A 28 28.63 -21.98 -20.15
C GLY A 28 27.62 -21.06 -20.84
N ALA A 29 26.83 -21.60 -21.77
CA ALA A 29 25.85 -20.86 -22.58
C ALA A 29 24.75 -20.10 -21.80
N PRO A 30 24.27 -20.55 -20.62
CA PRO A 30 23.28 -19.81 -19.84
C PRO A 30 23.78 -18.45 -19.30
N LEU A 31 25.09 -18.31 -19.06
CA LEU A 31 25.66 -17.10 -18.45
C LEU A 31 25.61 -15.87 -19.38
N PRO A 32 26.09 -15.94 -20.65
CA PRO A 32 25.93 -14.85 -21.62
C PRO A 32 24.46 -14.48 -21.86
N GLY A 33 23.58 -15.49 -21.93
CA GLY A 33 22.14 -15.28 -22.07
C GLY A 33 21.55 -14.49 -20.91
N LEU A 34 21.86 -14.86 -19.67
CA LEU A 34 21.40 -14.14 -18.48
C LEU A 34 21.89 -12.69 -18.47
N ILE A 35 23.17 -12.44 -18.79
CA ILE A 35 23.75 -11.09 -18.85
C ILE A 35 23.04 -10.24 -19.90
N ALA A 36 22.84 -10.78 -21.10
CA ALA A 36 22.14 -10.06 -22.17
C ALA A 36 20.69 -9.74 -21.80
N GLY A 37 19.97 -10.70 -21.20
CA GLY A 37 18.62 -10.49 -20.70
C GLY A 37 18.53 -9.39 -19.64
N VAL A 38 19.43 -9.41 -18.65
CA VAL A 38 19.51 -8.37 -17.61
C VAL A 38 19.83 -7.00 -18.22
N ALA A 39 20.78 -6.92 -19.15
CA ALA A 39 21.13 -5.68 -19.83
C ALA A 39 19.93 -5.09 -20.61
N VAL A 40 19.24 -5.92 -21.40
CA VAL A 40 18.04 -5.51 -22.15
C VAL A 40 16.92 -5.07 -21.20
N TYR A 41 16.70 -5.78 -20.10
CA TYR A 41 15.72 -5.40 -19.08
C TYR A 41 16.03 -4.02 -18.48
N ILE A 42 17.27 -3.80 -18.04
CA ILE A 42 17.70 -2.53 -17.42
C ILE A 42 17.52 -1.37 -18.41
N LEU A 43 17.90 -1.55 -19.68
CA LEU A 43 17.77 -0.51 -20.70
C LEU A 43 16.30 -0.16 -20.99
N LEU A 44 15.43 -1.16 -21.13
CA LEU A 44 14.00 -0.95 -21.35
C LEU A 44 13.34 -0.27 -20.15
N VAL A 45 13.62 -0.73 -18.93
CA VAL A 45 13.08 -0.14 -17.71
C VAL A 45 13.59 1.28 -17.51
N ARG A 46 14.88 1.56 -17.73
CA ARG A 46 15.42 2.93 -17.68
C ARG A 46 14.70 3.86 -18.65
N ARG A 47 14.49 3.42 -19.89
CA ARG A 47 13.78 4.22 -20.90
C ARG A 47 12.34 4.53 -20.48
N VAL A 48 11.63 3.53 -19.96
CA VAL A 48 10.26 3.74 -19.49
C VAL A 48 10.23 4.62 -18.25
N ASN A 49 11.16 4.45 -17.32
CA ASN A 49 11.24 5.25 -16.09
C ASN A 49 11.48 6.74 -16.37
N VAL A 50 12.34 7.09 -17.32
CA VAL A 50 12.56 8.50 -17.70
C VAL A 50 11.27 9.14 -18.23
N ARG A 51 10.48 8.39 -19.03
CA ARG A 51 9.18 8.87 -19.52
C ARG A 51 8.15 8.94 -18.40
N LEU A 52 8.13 7.93 -17.55
CA LEU A 52 7.25 7.84 -16.39
C LEU A 52 7.49 8.99 -15.41
N GLN A 53 8.74 9.36 -15.13
CA GLN A 53 9.09 10.47 -14.24
C GLN A 53 8.55 11.81 -14.77
N ARG A 54 8.63 12.03 -16.08
CA ARG A 54 8.04 13.22 -16.71
C ARG A 54 6.53 13.29 -16.50
N ASP A 55 5.85 12.15 -16.69
CA ASP A 55 4.38 12.09 -16.59
C ASP A 55 3.90 12.11 -15.12
N ILE A 56 4.68 11.60 -14.16
CA ILE A 56 4.36 11.61 -12.71
C ILE A 56 4.58 12.99 -12.08
N GLY A 57 5.55 13.77 -12.56
CA GLY A 57 5.98 15.02 -11.92
C GLY A 57 4.85 16.04 -11.70
N GLY A 58 3.80 16.01 -12.51
CA GLY A 58 2.64 16.89 -12.37
C GLY A 58 1.58 16.44 -11.35
N ILE A 59 1.57 15.17 -10.94
CA ILE A 59 0.48 14.62 -10.10
C ILE A 59 0.46 15.27 -8.73
N GLN A 60 1.63 15.44 -8.10
CA GLN A 60 1.71 16.08 -6.78
C GLN A 60 1.22 17.53 -6.85
N ALA A 61 1.55 18.26 -7.93
CA ALA A 61 1.07 19.62 -8.14
C ALA A 61 -0.46 19.67 -8.31
N LEU A 62 -1.04 18.75 -9.09
CA LEU A 62 -2.49 18.62 -9.25
C LEU A 62 -3.19 18.35 -7.91
N LEU A 63 -2.64 17.45 -7.10
CA LEU A 63 -3.16 17.17 -5.75
C LEU A 63 -3.07 18.39 -4.84
N MET A 64 -1.95 19.12 -4.85
CA MET A 64 -1.79 20.37 -4.09
C MET A 64 -2.77 21.47 -4.52
N GLN A 65 -3.06 21.56 -5.82
CA GLN A 65 -4.04 22.48 -6.39
C GLN A 65 -5.49 22.02 -6.17
N LYS A 66 -5.71 20.90 -5.45
CA LYS A 66 -7.02 20.25 -5.28
C LYS A 66 -7.69 19.84 -6.60
N ASN A 67 -6.93 19.77 -7.69
CA ASN A 67 -7.39 19.23 -8.97
C ASN A 67 -7.31 17.70 -8.95
N ILE A 68 -8.18 17.09 -8.14
CA ILE A 68 -8.15 15.66 -7.90
C ILE A 68 -8.56 14.88 -9.16
N ASP A 69 -9.54 15.37 -9.91
CA ASP A 69 -10.02 14.69 -11.10
C ASP A 69 -8.94 14.69 -12.20
N GLY A 70 -8.19 15.78 -12.34
CA GLY A 70 -7.01 15.84 -13.20
C GLY A 70 -5.91 14.87 -12.75
N ALA A 71 -5.66 14.74 -11.44
CA ALA A 71 -4.70 13.79 -10.90
C ALA A 71 -5.11 12.33 -11.19
N LEU A 72 -6.40 12.01 -11.01
CA LEU A 72 -6.97 10.69 -11.31
C LEU A 72 -6.89 10.36 -12.80
N ALA A 73 -7.26 11.30 -13.68
CA ALA A 73 -7.15 11.13 -15.12
C ALA A 73 -5.70 10.91 -15.56
N THR A 74 -4.75 11.65 -14.97
CA THR A 74 -3.32 11.50 -15.24
C THR A 74 -2.83 10.11 -14.82
N LEU A 75 -3.17 9.65 -13.60
CA LEU A 75 -2.83 8.31 -13.12
C LEU A 75 -3.39 7.21 -14.03
N GLN A 76 -4.66 7.34 -14.46
CA GLN A 76 -5.28 6.40 -15.39
C GLN A 76 -4.57 6.39 -16.75
N GLY A 77 -4.21 7.56 -17.29
CA GLY A 77 -3.44 7.68 -18.54
C GLY A 77 -2.07 7.01 -18.45
N ILE A 78 -1.36 7.21 -17.33
CA ILE A 78 -0.08 6.54 -17.05
C ILE A 78 -0.27 5.02 -16.99
N LYS A 79 -1.31 4.54 -16.30
CA LYS A 79 -1.62 3.11 -16.23
C LYS A 79 -1.83 2.53 -17.62
N GLN A 80 -2.66 3.15 -18.44
CA GLN A 80 -2.95 2.67 -19.80
C GLN A 80 -1.68 2.60 -20.67
N ARG A 81 -0.82 3.63 -20.57
CA ARG A 81 0.40 3.74 -21.38
C ARG A 81 1.51 2.80 -20.92
N TYR A 82 1.73 2.65 -19.62
CA TYR A 82 2.94 2.02 -19.07
C TYR A 82 2.72 0.75 -18.26
N ALA A 83 1.50 0.43 -17.79
CA ALA A 83 1.28 -0.75 -16.94
C ALA A 83 1.65 -2.06 -17.64
N ARG A 84 1.52 -2.12 -18.97
CA ARG A 84 1.95 -3.29 -19.75
C ARG A 84 3.46 -3.38 -19.89
N TRP A 85 4.19 -2.29 -19.74
CA TRP A 85 5.66 -2.24 -19.88
C TRP A 85 6.35 -2.60 -18.56
N VAL A 86 6.04 -1.87 -17.50
CA VAL A 86 6.66 -2.04 -16.18
C VAL A 86 5.91 -3.11 -15.39
N PHE A 87 6.65 -4.03 -14.77
CA PHE A 87 6.04 -5.05 -13.93
C PHE A 87 5.36 -4.41 -12.71
N MET A 88 4.13 -4.84 -12.40
CA MET A 88 3.34 -4.38 -11.24
C MET A 88 2.96 -2.89 -11.18
N LEU A 89 3.38 -2.07 -12.14
CA LEU A 89 3.04 -0.64 -12.17
C LEU A 89 1.53 -0.39 -12.18
N GLY A 90 0.77 -1.21 -12.91
CA GLY A 90 -0.69 -1.08 -12.94
C GLY A 90 -1.34 -1.28 -11.55
N ALA A 91 -0.85 -2.24 -10.78
CA ALA A 91 -1.29 -2.50 -9.42
C ALA A 91 -0.80 -1.41 -8.44
N GLN A 92 0.38 -0.86 -8.67
CA GLN A 92 0.89 0.27 -7.88
C GLN A 92 0.03 1.54 -8.08
N ILE A 93 -0.32 1.84 -9.32
CA ILE A 93 -1.20 2.95 -9.68
C ILE A 93 -2.62 2.73 -9.14
N ASP A 94 -3.15 1.51 -9.24
CA ASP A 94 -4.45 1.18 -8.62
C ASP A 94 -4.44 1.46 -7.11
N GLY A 95 -3.33 1.17 -6.42
CA GLY A 95 -3.18 1.55 -5.01
C GLY A 95 -3.31 3.06 -4.77
N GLN A 96 -2.67 3.88 -5.62
CA GLN A 96 -2.73 5.34 -5.49
C GLN A 96 -4.13 5.90 -5.83
N ILE A 97 -4.76 5.42 -6.91
CA ILE A 97 -6.13 5.80 -7.27
C ILE A 97 -7.10 5.44 -6.15
N GLY A 98 -7.00 4.21 -5.63
CA GLY A 98 -7.81 3.75 -4.51
C GLY A 98 -7.62 4.60 -3.25
N ALA A 99 -6.38 4.95 -2.92
CA ALA A 99 -6.08 5.81 -1.78
C ALA A 99 -6.68 7.22 -1.94
N ILE A 100 -6.65 7.80 -3.15
CA ILE A 100 -7.26 9.12 -3.42
C ILE A 100 -8.78 9.08 -3.18
N HIS A 101 -9.47 8.09 -3.74
CA HIS A 101 -10.91 7.91 -3.49
C HIS A 101 -11.20 7.65 -2.00
N TYR A 102 -10.37 6.84 -1.34
CA TYR A 102 -10.50 6.54 0.08
C TYR A 102 -10.42 7.82 0.94
N MET A 103 -9.41 8.66 0.69
CA MET A 103 -9.20 9.94 1.38
C MET A 103 -10.36 10.93 1.15
N ARG A 104 -11.03 10.83 0.00
CA ARG A 104 -12.26 11.58 -0.32
C ARG A 104 -13.52 10.97 0.32
N LYS A 105 -13.38 9.85 1.05
CA LYS A 105 -14.47 9.03 1.60
C LYS A 105 -15.41 8.46 0.54
N GLU A 106 -14.90 8.27 -0.68
CA GLU A 106 -15.60 7.63 -1.79
C GLU A 106 -15.31 6.12 -1.75
N PHE A 107 -15.78 5.44 -0.70
CA PHE A 107 -15.32 4.09 -0.36
C PHE A 107 -15.74 3.03 -1.38
N ASP A 108 -16.96 3.16 -1.93
CA ASP A 108 -17.45 2.29 -3.00
C ASP A 108 -16.57 2.37 -4.25
N ALA A 109 -16.11 3.58 -4.61
CA ALA A 109 -15.20 3.79 -5.73
C ALA A 109 -13.78 3.31 -5.41
N ALA A 110 -13.30 3.51 -4.17
CA ALA A 110 -11.96 3.14 -3.74
C ALA A 110 -11.74 1.61 -3.74
N ARG A 111 -12.72 0.85 -3.25
CA ARG A 111 -12.61 -0.58 -2.99
C ARG A 111 -12.04 -1.40 -4.16
N PRO A 112 -12.57 -1.35 -5.40
CA PRO A 112 -12.07 -2.18 -6.50
C PRO A 112 -10.61 -1.86 -6.86
N TYR A 113 -10.17 -0.61 -6.67
CA TYR A 113 -8.78 -0.21 -6.90
C TYR A 113 -7.87 -0.73 -5.77
N LEU A 114 -8.30 -0.61 -4.51
CA LEU A 114 -7.54 -1.11 -3.36
C LEU A 114 -7.41 -2.66 -3.37
N GLU A 115 -8.44 -3.38 -3.84
CA GLU A 115 -8.39 -4.83 -4.05
C GLU A 115 -7.30 -5.22 -5.06
N ARG A 116 -7.21 -4.49 -6.19
CA ARG A 116 -6.16 -4.68 -7.21
C ARG A 116 -4.79 -4.10 -6.84
N ALA A 117 -4.72 -3.31 -5.77
CA ALA A 117 -3.48 -2.67 -5.36
C ALA A 117 -2.35 -3.69 -5.15
N PHE A 118 -1.11 -3.27 -5.39
CA PHE A 118 0.04 -4.13 -5.20
C PHE A 118 0.21 -4.50 -3.71
N VAL A 119 0.56 -5.76 -3.42
CA VAL A 119 0.65 -6.26 -2.03
C VAL A 119 1.70 -5.53 -1.18
N ARG A 120 2.75 -4.98 -1.81
CA ARG A 120 3.78 -4.19 -1.11
C ARG A 120 3.37 -2.74 -0.85
N ASN A 121 2.25 -2.27 -1.43
CA ASN A 121 1.64 -1.00 -1.08
C ASN A 121 0.81 -1.22 0.20
N TRP A 122 1.53 -1.35 1.31
CA TRP A 122 0.95 -1.73 2.60
C TRP A 122 -0.11 -0.74 3.07
N ASP A 123 0.06 0.54 2.74
CA ASP A 123 -0.86 1.64 3.03
C ASP A 123 -2.22 1.45 2.34
N ALA A 124 -2.23 1.21 1.03
CA ALA A 124 -3.44 0.93 0.26
C ALA A 124 -4.11 -0.37 0.73
N LYS A 125 -3.33 -1.40 1.08
CA LYS A 125 -3.88 -2.65 1.64
C LYS A 125 -4.44 -2.47 3.04
N LEU A 126 -3.87 -1.58 3.84
CA LEU A 126 -4.38 -1.23 5.16
C LEU A 126 -5.68 -0.42 5.06
N MET A 127 -5.80 0.48 4.08
CA MET A 127 -7.06 1.14 3.75
C MET A 127 -8.14 0.11 3.37
N LEU A 128 -7.81 -0.89 2.55
CA LEU A 128 -8.72 -1.99 2.24
C LEU A 128 -9.12 -2.76 3.49
N ALA A 129 -8.18 -3.04 4.40
CA ALA A 129 -8.48 -3.70 5.66
C ALA A 129 -9.45 -2.88 6.53
N CYS A 130 -9.33 -1.54 6.53
CA CYS A 130 -10.27 -0.66 7.22
C CYS A 130 -11.70 -0.71 6.63
N LEU A 131 -11.83 -0.93 5.31
CA LEU A 131 -13.13 -1.17 4.67
C LEU A 131 -13.70 -2.53 5.03
N LEU A 132 -12.87 -3.59 4.98
CA LEU A 132 -13.28 -4.96 5.28
C LEU A 132 -13.68 -5.15 6.75
N SER A 133 -13.05 -4.41 7.67
CA SER A 133 -13.38 -4.44 9.09
C SER A 133 -14.74 -3.79 9.43
N GLY A 134 -15.38 -3.11 8.47
CA GLY A 134 -16.65 -2.39 8.68
C GLY A 134 -16.51 -1.13 9.54
N GLN A 135 -15.30 -0.80 10.02
CA GLN A 135 -15.03 0.41 10.81
C GLN A 135 -15.12 1.68 9.95
N VAL A 136 -14.85 1.53 8.64
CA VAL A 136 -14.90 2.61 7.65
C VAL A 136 -15.76 2.19 6.47
N GLY A 137 -16.60 3.09 5.99
CA GLY A 137 -17.48 2.86 4.85
C GLY A 137 -18.56 3.94 4.76
N ASP A 138 -19.34 3.90 3.68
CA ASP A 138 -20.49 4.78 3.50
C ASP A 138 -21.58 4.47 4.54
N ARG A 139 -22.59 5.34 4.70
CA ARG A 139 -23.71 5.08 5.65
C ARG A 139 -24.33 3.68 5.47
N LYS A 140 -24.42 3.19 4.23
CA LYS A 140 -24.90 1.83 3.92
C LYS A 140 -23.92 0.71 4.25
N GLY A 141 -22.63 1.03 4.39
CA GLY A 141 -21.55 0.09 4.72
C GLY A 141 -21.20 0.07 6.20
N LYS A 142 -21.39 1.18 6.92
CA LYS A 142 -21.13 1.29 8.37
C LYS A 142 -22.04 0.40 9.22
N ASP A 143 -23.19 0.01 8.67
CA ASP A 143 -24.14 -0.91 9.28
C ASP A 143 -23.81 -2.39 9.02
N LYS A 144 -22.79 -2.68 8.19
CA LYS A 144 -22.36 -4.06 7.92
C LYS A 144 -21.37 -4.52 8.99
N LYS A 145 -21.68 -5.67 9.60
CA LYS A 145 -20.74 -6.40 10.45
C LYS A 145 -19.50 -6.73 9.61
N GLY A 146 -18.36 -6.12 9.95
CA GLY A 146 -17.11 -6.35 9.24
C GLY A 146 -16.60 -7.79 9.35
N ASP A 147 -15.73 -8.18 8.43
CA ASP A 147 -15.08 -9.49 8.40
C ASP A 147 -13.61 -9.35 8.85
N LEU A 148 -13.39 -9.45 10.17
CA LEU A 148 -12.04 -9.44 10.75
C LEU A 148 -11.19 -10.64 10.32
N ALA A 149 -11.81 -11.76 9.94
CA ALA A 149 -11.07 -12.89 9.41
C ALA A 149 -10.53 -12.60 8.00
N ALA A 150 -11.28 -11.86 7.18
CA ALA A 150 -10.77 -11.35 5.89
C ALA A 150 -9.65 -10.34 6.09
N VAL A 151 -9.75 -9.47 7.11
CA VAL A 151 -8.66 -8.55 7.50
C VAL A 151 -7.40 -9.32 7.84
N ASP A 152 -7.50 -10.36 8.69
CA ASP A 152 -6.36 -11.20 9.07
C ASP A 152 -5.71 -11.86 7.86
N ARG A 153 -6.50 -12.52 7.00
CA ARG A 153 -5.98 -13.15 5.77
C ARG A 153 -5.27 -12.15 4.86
N LEU A 154 -5.81 -10.94 4.75
CA LEU A 154 -5.22 -9.88 3.94
C LEU A 154 -3.89 -9.41 4.53
N LEU A 155 -3.88 -9.04 5.82
CA LEU A 155 -2.73 -8.42 6.45
C LEU A 155 -1.62 -9.43 6.77
N ASP A 156 -1.95 -10.69 7.05
CA ASP A 156 -0.98 -11.80 7.10
C ASP A 156 -0.19 -11.93 5.80
N ARG A 157 -0.83 -11.68 4.65
CA ARG A 157 -0.13 -11.68 3.35
C ARG A 157 0.75 -10.46 3.19
N VAL A 158 0.27 -9.28 3.58
CA VAL A 158 1.00 -8.01 3.44
C VAL A 158 2.29 -8.03 4.28
N VAL A 159 2.20 -8.45 5.55
CA VAL A 159 3.36 -8.46 6.47
C VAL A 159 4.46 -9.42 6.03
N LYS A 160 4.18 -10.43 5.20
CA LYS A 160 5.23 -11.28 4.60
C LYS A 160 6.18 -10.49 3.69
N TYR A 161 5.69 -9.43 3.05
CA TYR A 161 6.48 -8.61 2.13
C TYR A 161 6.92 -7.29 2.73
N THR A 162 6.18 -6.75 3.71
CA THR A 162 6.48 -5.48 4.37
C THR A 162 6.41 -5.62 5.90
N PRO A 163 7.19 -6.52 6.53
CA PRO A 163 7.11 -6.78 7.96
C PRO A 163 7.56 -5.59 8.81
N LYS A 164 8.43 -4.72 8.26
CA LYS A 164 9.06 -3.61 8.98
C LYS A 164 8.24 -2.31 8.93
N GLN A 165 6.94 -2.41 9.17
CA GLN A 165 6.02 -1.26 9.14
C GLN A 165 5.21 -1.25 10.43
N GLY A 166 5.62 -0.47 11.44
CA GLY A 166 4.97 -0.57 12.74
C GLY A 166 3.56 0.04 12.77
N MET A 167 3.28 1.06 11.94
CA MET A 167 1.91 1.54 11.69
C MET A 167 0.98 0.43 11.18
N LEU A 168 1.48 -0.44 10.29
CA LEU A 168 0.71 -1.56 9.74
C LEU A 168 0.25 -2.51 10.85
N TRP A 169 1.18 -2.92 11.72
CA TRP A 169 0.87 -3.78 12.86
C TRP A 169 -0.04 -3.10 13.87
N SER A 170 0.25 -1.84 14.23
CA SER A 170 -0.53 -1.08 15.21
C SER A 170 -1.96 -0.83 14.73
N THR A 171 -2.16 -0.52 13.45
CA THR A 171 -3.51 -0.32 12.88
C THR A 171 -4.26 -1.65 12.80
N TRP A 172 -3.59 -2.73 12.39
CA TRP A 172 -4.20 -4.06 12.40
C TRP A 172 -4.69 -4.46 13.80
N ALA A 173 -3.85 -4.25 14.83
CA ALA A 173 -4.22 -4.48 16.21
C ALA A 173 -5.38 -3.57 16.65
N TRP A 174 -5.38 -2.30 16.24
CA TRP A 174 -6.48 -1.37 16.53
C TRP A 174 -7.81 -1.86 15.96
N LEU A 175 -7.84 -2.43 14.75
CA LEU A 175 -9.06 -2.97 14.14
C LEU A 175 -9.69 -4.10 14.97
N HIS A 176 -8.86 -4.96 15.57
CA HIS A 176 -9.34 -6.02 16.46
C HIS A 176 -9.74 -5.51 17.83
N TRP A 177 -8.91 -4.67 18.44
CA TRP A 177 -9.18 -4.10 19.76
C TRP A 177 -10.48 -3.27 19.77
N SER A 178 -10.70 -2.42 18.76
CA SER A 178 -11.92 -1.62 18.63
C SER A 178 -13.18 -2.45 18.42
N ALA A 179 -13.04 -3.67 17.89
CA ALA A 179 -14.11 -4.64 17.75
C ALA A 179 -14.31 -5.51 19.01
N GLY A 180 -13.53 -5.28 20.08
CA GLY A 180 -13.63 -5.98 21.36
C GLY A 180 -12.66 -7.16 21.53
N ASP A 181 -11.83 -7.47 20.54
CA ASP A 181 -10.85 -8.57 20.62
C ASP A 181 -9.46 -8.06 21.03
N ALA A 182 -9.33 -7.69 22.31
CA ALA A 182 -8.07 -7.21 22.86
C ALA A 182 -6.97 -8.29 22.85
N LYS A 183 -7.34 -9.57 23.02
CA LYS A 183 -6.39 -10.69 23.01
C LYS A 183 -5.72 -10.80 21.64
N ARG A 184 -6.51 -10.80 20.57
CA ARG A 184 -5.98 -10.84 19.21
C ARG A 184 -5.12 -9.62 18.88
N ALA A 185 -5.53 -8.44 19.34
CA ALA A 185 -4.74 -7.22 19.18
C ALA A 185 -3.35 -7.32 19.85
N ILE A 186 -3.26 -7.89 21.05
CA ILE A 186 -1.97 -8.14 21.74
C ILE A 186 -1.11 -9.13 20.93
N GLU A 187 -1.69 -10.22 20.43
CA GLU A 187 -0.97 -11.20 19.59
C GLU A 187 -0.37 -10.54 18.33
N ILE A 188 -1.15 -9.69 17.65
CA ILE A 188 -0.70 -8.97 16.45
C ILE A 188 0.46 -8.03 16.78
N LEU A 189 0.36 -7.26 17.87
CA LEU A 189 1.44 -6.36 18.30
C LEU A 189 2.70 -7.12 18.72
N ALA A 190 2.56 -8.25 19.41
CA ALA A 190 3.70 -9.09 19.78
C ALA A 190 4.44 -9.62 18.54
N ARG A 191 3.70 -10.08 17.52
CA ARG A 191 4.26 -10.48 16.22
C ARG A 191 4.98 -9.31 15.52
N GLY A 192 4.37 -8.13 15.53
CA GLY A 192 4.99 -6.92 14.99
C GLY A 192 6.27 -6.55 15.70
N LYS A 193 6.30 -6.60 17.04
CA LYS A 193 7.51 -6.35 17.84
C LYS A 193 8.62 -7.33 17.51
N ALA A 194 8.31 -8.62 17.36
CA ALA A 194 9.29 -9.62 16.96
C ALA A 194 9.88 -9.33 15.56
N ALA A 195 9.07 -8.79 14.64
CA ALA A 195 9.50 -8.47 13.27
C ALA A 195 10.29 -7.15 13.15
N LEU A 196 10.01 -6.15 14.00
CA LEU A 196 10.64 -4.83 13.95
C LEU A 196 11.76 -4.64 14.97
N GLY A 197 11.79 -5.42 16.06
CA GLY A 197 12.61 -5.11 17.23
C GLY A 197 12.24 -3.74 17.81
N GLU A 198 13.25 -2.93 18.10
CA GLU A 198 13.09 -1.58 18.69
C GLU A 198 12.89 -0.47 17.64
N ALA A 199 12.69 -0.82 16.36
CA ALA A 199 12.60 0.15 15.26
C ALA A 199 11.32 1.02 15.31
N ASP A 200 10.28 0.61 16.03
CA ASP A 200 9.08 1.42 16.22
C ASP A 200 8.68 1.48 17.72
N PRO A 201 9.01 2.59 18.42
CA PRO A 201 8.65 2.75 19.83
C PRO A 201 7.13 2.92 20.06
N HIS A 202 6.36 3.37 19.06
CA HIS A 202 4.91 3.48 19.18
C HIS A 202 4.24 2.11 19.24
N LEU A 203 4.73 1.16 18.45
CA LEU A 203 4.27 -0.23 18.49
C LEU A 203 4.52 -0.85 19.87
N ALA A 204 5.72 -0.70 20.41
CA ALA A 204 6.07 -1.21 21.74
C ALA A 204 5.21 -0.57 22.84
N ALA A 205 4.96 0.74 22.76
CA ALA A 205 4.09 1.45 23.68
C ALA A 205 2.62 0.98 23.58
N ASN A 206 2.13 0.69 22.38
CA ASN A 206 0.78 0.14 22.17
C ASN A 206 0.65 -1.27 22.76
N LEU A 207 1.66 -2.12 22.59
CA LEU A 207 1.66 -3.47 23.17
C LEU A 207 1.58 -3.39 24.69
N LEU A 208 2.43 -2.57 25.30
CA LEU A 208 2.42 -2.36 26.74
C LEU A 208 1.10 -1.76 27.23
N ALA A 209 0.48 -0.85 26.46
CA ALA A 209 -0.81 -0.29 26.80
C ALA A 209 -1.89 -1.38 26.87
N LEU A 210 -2.00 -2.22 25.83
CA LEU A 210 -3.00 -3.28 25.80
C LEU A 210 -2.77 -4.34 26.88
N GLN A 211 -1.51 -4.69 27.17
CA GLN A 211 -1.17 -5.62 28.27
C GLN A 211 -1.56 -5.10 29.66
N ASN A 212 -1.74 -3.78 29.80
CA ASN A 212 -2.19 -3.13 31.03
C ASN A 212 -3.66 -2.67 30.94
N ASP A 213 -4.45 -3.31 30.06
CA ASP A 213 -5.87 -3.00 29.84
C ASP A 213 -6.15 -1.53 29.47
N LYS A 214 -5.18 -0.86 28.85
CA LYS A 214 -5.29 0.52 28.34
C LYS A 214 -5.45 0.51 26.83
N LYS A 215 -6.19 1.49 26.31
CA LYS A 215 -6.35 1.69 24.85
C LYS A 215 -5.03 1.96 24.12
N LEU A 216 -4.99 1.60 22.84
CA LEU A 216 -3.89 1.97 21.93
C LEU A 216 -3.78 3.51 21.82
N LYS A 217 -2.55 3.99 21.63
CA LYS A 217 -2.21 5.41 21.48
C LYS A 217 -1.72 5.69 20.06
N MET A 218 -2.65 5.71 19.12
CA MET A 218 -2.32 5.83 17.68
C MET A 218 -1.89 7.25 17.26
N LYS A 219 -2.17 8.27 18.08
CA LYS A 219 -1.81 9.68 17.78
C LYS A 219 -0.33 9.90 17.53
N GLY A 220 0.55 9.05 18.07
CA GLY A 220 2.00 9.14 17.85
C GLY A 220 2.39 9.00 16.38
N TYR A 221 1.55 8.35 15.57
CA TYR A 221 1.79 8.19 14.15
C TYR A 221 1.38 9.38 13.26
N GLY A 222 0.79 10.43 13.83
CA GLY A 222 0.52 11.69 13.13
C GLY A 222 -0.52 11.61 12.00
N GLU A 223 -0.37 12.45 10.97
CA GLU A 223 -1.33 12.61 9.86
C GLU A 223 -1.63 11.30 9.13
N SER A 224 -0.63 10.44 8.98
CA SER A 224 -0.78 9.13 8.33
C SER A 224 -1.79 8.22 9.03
N TRP A 225 -2.00 8.38 10.35
CA TRP A 225 -3.02 7.65 11.08
C TRP A 225 -4.43 8.13 10.73
N TYR A 226 -4.62 9.46 10.71
CA TYR A 226 -5.93 10.06 10.44
C TYR A 226 -6.38 9.87 8.98
N ALA A 227 -5.44 9.61 8.07
CA ALA A 227 -5.72 9.18 6.70
C ALA A 227 -6.57 7.90 6.63
N PHE A 228 -6.52 7.03 7.65
CA PHE A 228 -7.35 5.81 7.70
C PHE A 228 -8.80 6.07 8.14
N HIS A 229 -9.16 7.28 8.56
CA HIS A 229 -10.52 7.64 9.00
C HIS A 229 -11.07 6.83 10.20
N LEU A 230 -10.21 6.13 10.93
CA LEU A 230 -10.57 5.34 12.13
C LEU A 230 -10.79 6.23 13.36
N GLU A 231 -10.08 7.36 13.43
CA GLU A 231 -10.25 8.37 14.48
C GLU A 231 -10.32 9.77 13.86
N GLN A 232 -11.00 10.70 14.54
CA GLN A 232 -11.08 12.09 14.08
C GLN A 232 -9.82 12.88 14.48
N HIS A 233 -9.37 13.75 13.57
CA HIS A 233 -8.25 14.64 13.85
C HIS A 233 -8.60 15.65 14.98
N PRO A 234 -7.71 15.89 15.96
CA PRO A 234 -7.98 16.78 17.09
C PRO A 234 -8.42 18.19 16.71
N ALA A 235 -7.84 18.77 15.65
CA ALA A 235 -8.24 20.10 15.16
C ALA A 235 -9.70 20.14 14.67
N VAL A 236 -10.19 19.06 14.07
CA VAL A 236 -11.60 18.94 13.66
C VAL A 236 -12.50 18.87 14.89
N MET A 237 -12.09 18.09 15.91
CA MET A 237 -12.83 18.01 17.17
C MET A 237 -12.86 19.37 17.91
N GLN A 238 -11.77 20.13 17.88
CA GLN A 238 -11.69 21.47 18.48
C GLN A 238 -12.55 22.49 17.73
N ALA A 239 -12.54 22.50 16.40
CA ALA A 239 -13.40 23.36 15.59
C ALA A 239 -14.89 23.05 15.82
N GLN A 240 -15.25 21.77 15.91
CA GLN A 240 -16.61 21.35 16.23
C GLN A 240 -17.04 21.79 17.64
N ARG A 241 -16.13 21.75 18.63
CA ARG A 241 -16.40 22.21 20.01
C ARG A 241 -16.42 23.73 20.15
N GLY A 242 -15.63 24.45 19.36
CA GLY A 242 -15.60 25.92 19.32
C GLY A 242 -16.92 26.53 18.83
N ASN A 243 -17.60 25.87 17.88
CA ASN A 243 -18.90 26.28 17.37
C ASN A 243 -20.07 26.06 18.35
N VAL A 244 -19.86 25.41 19.49
CA VAL A 244 -20.93 25.15 20.50
C VAL A 244 -21.04 26.28 21.53
N ARG A 245 -20.12 27.28 21.54
CA ARG A 245 -20.06 28.29 22.62
C ARG A 245 -20.96 29.52 22.49
N PHE A 246 -21.77 29.67 21.45
CA PHE A 246 -22.70 30.82 21.33
C PHE A 246 -24.12 30.47 20.84
N ALA A 247 -24.60 29.25 21.07
CA ALA A 247 -26.04 28.96 20.97
C ALA A 247 -26.70 29.08 22.37
N ARG A 248 -26.68 30.27 22.96
CA ARG A 248 -27.50 30.63 24.13
C ARG A 248 -27.85 32.12 24.10
N ARG A 249 -29.05 32.47 23.65
CA ARG A 249 -30.23 32.79 24.49
C ARG A 249 -31.39 33.20 23.59
#